data_AF-A0A9X6AIB9-F1
#
_entry.id   AF-A0A9X6AIB9-F1
#
_cell.length_a   1.000
_cell.length_b   1.000
_cell.length_c   1.000
_cell.angle_alpha   90.00
_cell.angle_beta   90.00
_cell.angle_gamma   90.00
#
_symmetry.space_group_name_H-M   'P 1'
#
loop_
_entity.id
_entity.type
_entity.pdbx_description
1 polymer ?
#
loop_
_entity_poly.entity_id
_entity_poly.type
_entity_poly.pdbx_seq_one_letter_code
_entity_poly.pdbx_strand_id
1 'polypeptide(L)' 'MERPVVKAEVGKGVRETDDLVVSVVRGHRVLGYDDPAIGKLQLTDRLITIVRVTPGTRVTPHSRPLPQD' A
#
# COMPACT_ATOMS: atom_id res chain seq x y z
N MET A 1 -0.59 -2.77 0.85
CA MET A 1 -1.78 -1.93 0.65
C MET A 1 -1.49 -0.97 -0.49
N GLU A 2 -2.51 -0.60 -1.27
CA GLU A 2 -2.38 0.44 -2.31
C GLU A 2 -3.03 1.72 -1.81
N ARG A 3 -2.37 2.87 -1.99
CA ARG A 3 -2.95 4.19 -1.66
C ARG A 3 -2.60 5.26 -2.69
N PRO A 4 -3.45 6.27 -2.90
CA PRO A 4 -3.08 7.41 -3.73
C PRO A 4 -1.96 8.26 -3.07
N VAL A 5 -1.16 8.94 -3.89
CA VAL A 5 -0.19 9.94 -3.44
C VAL A 5 -0.92 11.16 -2.86
N VAL A 6 -0.45 11.68 -1.72
CA VAL A 6 -0.99 12.90 -1.13
C VAL A 6 -0.22 14.13 -1.59
N LYS A 7 -0.85 15.32 -1.52
CA LYS A 7 -0.21 16.59 -1.94
C LYS A 7 1.15 16.85 -1.30
N ALA A 8 1.35 16.42 -0.04
CA ALA A 8 2.61 16.59 0.69
C ALA A 8 3.76 15.70 0.19
N GLU A 9 3.46 14.70 -0.65
CA GLU A 9 4.43 13.76 -1.23
C GLU A 9 4.76 14.10 -2.68
N VAL A 10 3.92 14.91 -3.33
CA VAL A 10 4.16 15.34 -4.71
C VAL A 10 5.50 16.05 -4.82
N GLY A 11 6.31 15.63 -5.78
CA GLY A 11 7.65 16.18 -5.99
C GLY A 11 8.75 15.51 -5.17
N LYS A 12 8.41 14.67 -4.19
CA LYS A 12 9.37 13.84 -3.45
C LYS A 12 9.70 12.56 -4.20
N GLY A 13 10.83 11.95 -3.88
CA GLY A 13 11.15 10.59 -4.26
C GLY A 13 10.48 9.56 -3.35
N VAL A 14 10.38 8.33 -3.84
CA VAL A 14 9.81 7.18 -3.11
C VAL A 14 10.53 6.91 -1.78
N ARG A 15 11.83 7.23 -1.72
CA ARG A 15 12.70 7.06 -0.55
C ARG A 15 12.46 8.12 0.54
N GLU A 16 11.83 9.23 0.18
CA GLU A 16 11.52 10.34 1.10
C GLU A 16 10.11 10.21 1.69
N THR A 17 9.41 9.12 1.37
CA THR A 17 8.08 8.81 1.90
C THR A 17 8.23 8.06 3.23
N ASP A 18 7.37 8.33 4.20
CA ASP A 18 7.42 7.66 5.51
C ASP A 18 7.05 6.17 5.46
N ASP A 19 6.26 5.77 4.46
CA ASP A 19 5.86 4.38 4.25
C ASP A 19 6.91 3.55 3.50
N LEU A 20 6.93 2.24 3.78
CA LEU A 20 7.73 1.29 2.99
C LEU A 20 7.07 1.05 1.62
N VAL A 21 7.40 1.90 0.65
CA VAL A 21 6.93 1.77 -0.73
C VAL A 21 7.78 0.74 -1.48
N VAL A 22 7.12 -0.20 -2.15
CA VAL A 22 7.79 -1.22 -2.98
C VAL A 22 7.53 -1.03 -4.48
N SER A 23 6.46 -0.33 -4.83
CA SER A 23 6.13 -0.04 -6.23
C SER A 23 5.25 1.21 -6.35
N VAL A 24 5.32 1.87 -7.50
CA VAL A 24 4.49 3.01 -7.86
C VAL A 24 3.68 2.66 -9.09
N VAL A 25 2.36 2.86 -9.03
CA VAL A 25 1.46 2.69 -10.16
C VAL A 25 1.17 4.07 -10.76
N ARG A 26 1.59 4.27 -12.01
CA ARG A 26 1.33 5.49 -12.78
C ARG A 26 0.41 5.16 -13.95
N GLY A 27 -0.84 5.61 -13.85
CA GLY A 27 -1.90 5.19 -14.77
C GLY A 27 -2.13 3.68 -14.68
N HIS A 28 -1.78 2.96 -15.75
CA HIS A 28 -1.89 1.50 -15.87
C HIS A 28 -0.53 0.77 -15.79
N ARG A 29 0.57 1.50 -15.56
CA ARG A 29 1.92 0.92 -15.47
C ARG A 29 2.33 0.79 -14.02
N VAL A 30 2.92 -0.35 -13.67
CA VAL A 30 3.57 -0.61 -12.38
C VAL A 30 5.06 -0.39 -12.55
N LEU A 31 5.63 0.48 -11.73
CA LEU A 31 7.05 0.81 -11.68
C LEU A 31 7.61 0.24 -10.38
N GLY A 32 8.66 -0.58 -10.49
CA GLY A 32 9.33 -1.16 -9.33
C GLY A 32 10.14 -0.11 -8.59
N TYR A 33 10.41 -0.33 -7.30
CA TYR A 33 11.11 0.63 -6.44
C TYR A 33 12.41 1.22 -7.01
N ASP A 34 13.21 0.41 -7.71
CA ASP A 34 14.49 0.84 -8.31
C ASP A 34 14.36 1.31 -9.78
N ASP A 35 13.13 1.48 -10.28
CA ASP A 35 12.89 1.94 -11.64
C ASP A 35 13.20 3.45 -11.77
N PRO A 36 14.20 3.85 -12.58
CA PRO A 36 14.54 5.26 -12.76
C PRO A 36 13.40 6.08 -13.38
N ALA A 37 12.42 5.43 -14.04
CA ALA A 37 11.27 6.10 -14.62
C ALA A 37 10.26 6.61 -13.57
N ILE A 38 10.39 6.22 -12.29
CA ILE A 38 9.55 6.77 -11.23
C ILE A 38 9.78 8.28 -11.10
N GLY A 39 11.05 8.69 -11.07
CA GLY A 39 11.44 10.08 -10.86
C GLY A 39 10.83 10.66 -9.58
N LYS A 40 10.09 11.76 -9.73
CA LYS A 40 9.32 12.39 -8.63
C LYS A 40 7.88 11.88 -8.63
N LEU A 41 7.32 11.73 -7.42
CA LEU A 41 5.92 11.35 -7.23
C LEU A 41 4.98 12.43 -7.78
N GLN A 42 3.93 11.98 -8.45
CA GLN A 42 2.87 12.81 -9.02
C GLN A 42 1.54 12.55 -8.34
N LEU A 43 0.62 13.52 -8.38
CA LEU A 43 -0.68 13.41 -7.71
C LEU A 43 -1.56 12.28 -8.27
N THR A 44 -1.31 11.87 -9.51
CA THR A 44 -2.02 10.77 -10.19
C THR A 44 -1.43 9.40 -9.87
N ASP A 45 -0.31 9.34 -9.14
CA ASP A 45 0.34 8.09 -8.82
C ASP A 45 -0.35 7.40 -7.63
N ARG A 46 -0.25 6.07 -7.61
CA ARG A 46 -0.67 5.24 -6.48
C ARG A 46 0.55 4.48 -5.96
N LEU A 47 0.73 4.45 -4.65
CA LEU A 47 1.85 3.78 -3.99
C LEU A 47 1.40 2.41 -3.51
N ILE A 48 2.20 1.39 -3.81
CA ILE A 48 2.08 0.08 -3.21
C ILE A 48 3.02 0.07 -2.01
N THR A 49 2.44 0.08 -0.81
CA THR A 49 3.19 0.07 0.45
C THR A 49 3.03 -1.25 1.18
N ILE A 50 4.08 -1.64 1.91
CA ILE A 50 4.01 -2.72 2.88
C ILE A 50 3.77 -2.08 4.24
N VAL A 51 2.64 -2.40 4.86
CA VAL A 51 2.31 -1.96 6.22
C VAL A 51 2.45 -3.14 7.16
N ARG A 52 3.00 -2.90 8.35
CA ARG A 52 3.04 -3.92 9.40
C ARG A 52 1.65 -4.04 10.01
N VAL A 53 1.02 -5.19 9.84
CA VAL A 53 -0.24 -5.52 10.52
C VAL A 53 0.09 -5.98 11.95
N THR A 54 -0.25 -5.17 12.94
CA THR A 54 -0.33 -5.61 14.33
C THR A 54 -1.65 -6.40 14.49
N PRO A 55 -1.64 -7.67 14.94
CA PRO A 55 -2.86 -8.44 15.13
C PRO A 55 -3.63 -7.92 16.35
N GLY A 56 -4.37 -6.83 16.17
CA GLY A 56 -5.08 -6.11 17.23
C GLY A 56 -6.57 -6.40 17.36
N THR A 57 -7.16 -7.23 16.48
CA THR A 57 -8.54 -7.70 16.67
C THR A 57 -8.69 -9.06 16.02
N ARG A 58 -8.66 -10.10 16.85
CA ARG A 58 -9.13 -11.43 16.48
C ARG A 58 -10.63 -11.31 16.25
N VAL A 59 -11.06 -11.21 14.99
CA VAL A 59 -12.44 -11.54 14.63
C VAL A 59 -12.57 -13.02 14.96
N THR A 60 -13.22 -13.34 16.08
CA THR A 60 -13.61 -14.71 16.40
C THR A 60 -14.57 -15.16 15.30
N PRO A 61 -14.20 -16.16 14.46
CA PRO A 61 -15.18 -16.74 13.57
C PRO A 61 -16.29 -17.34 14.44
N HIS A 62 -17.53 -16.99 14.14
CA HIS A 62 -18.68 -17.52 14.86
C HIS A 62 -18.69 -19.05 14.72
N SER A 63 -18.33 -19.77 15.78
CA SER A 63 -18.55 -21.20 15.87
C SER A 63 -20.06 -21.43 15.98
N ARG A 64 -20.72 -21.70 14.86
CA ARG A 64 -22.06 -22.29 14.86
C ARG A 64 -21.91 -23.70 15.43
N PRO A 65 -22.53 -24.05 16.57
CA PRO A 65 -22.53 -25.43 17.04
C PRO A 65 -23.26 -26.29 16.01
N LEU A 66 -22.65 -27.42 15.64
CA LEU A 66 -23.32 -28.43 14.83
C LEU A 66 -24.41 -29.09 15.71
N PRO A 67 -25.65 -29.27 15.21
CA PRO A 67 -26.68 -30.01 15.95
C PRO A 67 -26.19 -31.45 16.15
N GLN A 68 -26.19 -31.93 17.39
CA GLN A 68 -26.01 -33.35 17.70
C GLN A 68 -27.40 -34.00 17.69
N ASP A 69 -27.60 -34.96 16.79
CA ASP A 69 -28.71 -35.91 16.77
C ASP A 69 -28.32 -37.15 17.58
#